data_AF-H0HNG7-F1
#
_entry.id   AF-H0HNG7-F1
#
_cell.length_a   1.000
_cell.length_b   1.000
_cell.length_c   1.000
_cell.angle_alpha   90.00
_cell.angle_beta   90.00
_cell.angle_gamma   90.00
#
_symmetry.space_group_name_H-M   'P 1'
#
loop_
_entity.id
_entity.type
_entity.pdbx_description
1 polymer ?
#
loop_
_entity_poly.entity_id
_entity_poly.type
_entity_poly.pdbx_seq_one_letter_code
_entity_poly.pdbx_strand_id
1 'polypeptide(L)'
;MEGFERGQDMRAKMDQRKLAKDNRQALEKIETDAQAAFKSEVDAGNEDGKNYDQFWKKYALPKRKTELLKQGDIAGAKQLEEWGNSDAALQGGRLFSSAMLKAQTGDAGGALADVIKAGQVQGYIEHGYELVGQDELVDEQGNTIGYKLRVRDQDGKELEQDILSGDVPRMISTFANPDAAWQSQVAKRAEAEKRKEGLEDFETKEGIKKKYGSGTDDAKAYNDARKALEENDLDFGDMSAEDQDAAVRERLASAEGYANERGGVSGGGSTGRGKTKTSPAPRKEILVDETTGERLPDPEAAVSPRQTDAAPGLGGGEAPPPAEAAPGLGGAPTPSPKPAPARQETRAAPTRQEIIADAADHMVNGGNAELVGQRLLQAGIPEDQWPPVVRQGMKKSTAIGLGQ
;
A
#
# COMPACT_ATOMS: atom_id res chain seq x y z
N MET A 1 24.77 6.40 -16.46
CA MET A 1 24.19 5.10 -16.10
C MET A 1 22.91 5.26 -15.28
N GLU A 2 22.76 6.29 -14.44
CA GLU A 2 21.57 6.54 -13.61
C GLU A 2 20.21 6.55 -14.35
N GLY A 3 20.15 6.96 -15.64
CA GLY A 3 18.91 6.96 -16.41
C GLY A 3 18.38 5.56 -16.76
N PHE A 4 19.25 4.56 -16.85
CA PHE A 4 18.89 3.17 -17.16
C PHE A 4 18.38 2.44 -15.92
N GLU A 5 19.04 2.62 -14.77
CA GLU A 5 18.61 2.07 -13.48
C GLU A 5 17.25 2.62 -13.07
N ARG A 6 17.04 3.94 -13.18
CA ARG A 6 15.74 4.57 -12.90
C ARG A 6 14.62 4.05 -13.82
N GLY A 7 14.95 3.69 -15.06
CA GLY A 7 14.02 3.08 -16.02
C GLY A 7 13.65 1.63 -15.65
N GLN A 8 14.62 0.84 -15.19
CA GLN A 8 14.38 -0.52 -14.71
C GLN A 8 13.53 -0.52 -13.44
N ASP A 9 13.84 0.35 -12.48
CA ASP A 9 13.07 0.48 -11.23
C ASP A 9 11.62 0.88 -11.49
N MET A 10 11.39 1.84 -12.40
CA MET A 10 10.03 2.23 -12.80
C MET A 10 9.27 1.07 -13.45
N ARG A 11 9.94 0.28 -14.29
CA ARG A 11 9.32 -0.90 -14.92
C ARG A 11 8.98 -1.97 -13.89
N ALA A 12 9.90 -2.29 -12.99
CA ALA A 12 9.66 -3.23 -11.90
C ALA A 12 8.50 -2.79 -11.00
N LYS A 13 8.42 -1.49 -10.66
CA LYS A 13 7.29 -0.92 -9.90
C LYS A 13 5.97 -0.99 -10.66
N MET A 14 5.98 -0.75 -11.98
CA MET A 14 4.77 -0.88 -12.81
C MET A 14 4.31 -2.33 -12.91
N ASP A 15 5.24 -3.27 -13.10
CA ASP A 15 4.96 -4.70 -13.17
C ASP A 15 4.42 -5.21 -11.83
N GLN A 16 5.01 -4.79 -10.70
CA GLN A 16 4.47 -5.08 -9.36
C GLN A 16 3.06 -4.53 -9.16
N ARG A 17 2.81 -3.27 -9.55
CA ARG A 17 1.47 -2.66 -9.43
C ARG A 17 0.44 -3.39 -10.29
N LYS A 18 0.83 -3.78 -11.50
CA LYS A 18 -0.03 -4.55 -12.41
C LYS A 18 -0.34 -5.91 -11.81
N LEU A 19 0.66 -6.64 -11.33
CA LEU A 19 0.48 -7.93 -10.67
C LEU A 19 -0.44 -7.80 -9.44
N ALA A 20 -0.21 -6.81 -8.57
CA ALA A 20 -1.07 -6.56 -7.40
C ALA A 20 -2.51 -6.25 -7.79
N LYS A 21 -2.73 -5.51 -8.89
CA LYS A 21 -4.07 -5.22 -9.42
C LYS A 21 -4.73 -6.48 -9.98
N ASP A 22 -4.03 -7.24 -10.81
CA ASP A 22 -4.53 -8.47 -11.42
C ASP A 22 -4.89 -9.49 -10.33
N ASN A 23 -4.07 -9.59 -9.28
CA ASN A 23 -4.32 -10.45 -8.11
C ASN A 23 -5.59 -10.03 -7.36
N ARG A 24 -5.77 -8.72 -7.11
CA ARG A 24 -6.97 -8.20 -6.46
C ARG A 24 -8.22 -8.52 -7.27
N GLN A 25 -8.16 -8.33 -8.60
CA GLN A 25 -9.27 -8.64 -9.50
C GLN A 25 -9.59 -10.13 -9.53
N ALA A 26 -8.58 -11.01 -9.47
CA ALA A 26 -8.79 -12.45 -9.41
C ALA A 26 -9.49 -12.88 -8.11
N LEU A 27 -9.07 -12.33 -6.96
CA LEU A 27 -9.70 -12.60 -5.67
C LEU A 27 -11.13 -12.07 -5.59
N GLU A 28 -11.36 -10.83 -6.04
CA GLU A 28 -12.70 -10.22 -6.12
C GLU A 28 -13.64 -11.04 -7.01
N LYS A 29 -13.13 -11.57 -8.13
CA LYS A 29 -13.90 -12.48 -8.99
C LYS A 29 -14.22 -13.79 -8.29
N ILE A 30 -13.25 -14.41 -7.60
CA ILE A 30 -13.50 -15.65 -6.83
C ILE A 30 -14.58 -15.41 -5.78
N GLU A 31 -14.56 -14.25 -5.13
CA GLU A 31 -15.58 -13.89 -4.15
C GLU A 31 -16.95 -13.67 -4.78
N THR A 32 -17.03 -12.92 -5.86
CA THR A 32 -18.28 -12.71 -6.60
C THR A 32 -18.87 -14.04 -7.07
N ASP A 33 -18.04 -14.92 -7.63
CA ASP A 33 -18.41 -16.27 -8.06
C ASP A 33 -18.86 -17.12 -6.87
N ALA A 34 -18.19 -17.01 -5.71
CA ALA A 34 -18.55 -17.73 -4.49
C ALA A 34 -19.89 -17.23 -3.91
N GLN A 35 -20.13 -15.93 -3.87
CA GLN A 35 -21.41 -15.37 -3.43
C GLN A 35 -22.55 -15.84 -4.34
N ALA A 36 -22.35 -15.82 -5.66
CA ALA A 36 -23.34 -16.32 -6.61
C ALA A 36 -23.59 -17.82 -6.47
N ALA A 37 -22.54 -18.62 -6.30
CA ALA A 37 -22.66 -20.06 -6.08
C ALA A 37 -23.38 -20.38 -4.77
N PHE A 38 -23.00 -19.72 -3.67
CA PHE A 38 -23.65 -19.90 -2.38
C PHE A 38 -25.13 -19.52 -2.43
N LYS A 39 -25.45 -18.37 -3.03
CA LYS A 39 -26.85 -17.96 -3.25
C LYS A 39 -27.62 -19.00 -4.04
N SER A 40 -27.05 -19.52 -5.13
CA SER A 40 -27.69 -20.56 -5.93
C SER A 40 -27.97 -21.84 -5.15
N GLU A 41 -27.07 -22.26 -4.25
CA GLU A 41 -27.26 -23.43 -3.40
C GLU A 41 -28.31 -23.20 -2.30
N VAL A 42 -28.37 -21.98 -1.76
CA VAL A 42 -29.42 -21.57 -0.81
C VAL A 42 -30.79 -21.52 -1.49
N ASP A 43 -30.89 -20.92 -2.67
CA ASP A 43 -32.13 -20.85 -3.46
C ASP A 43 -32.60 -22.25 -3.90
N ALA A 44 -31.67 -23.18 -4.12
CA ALA A 44 -31.95 -24.59 -4.41
C ALA A 44 -32.35 -25.40 -3.16
N GLY A 45 -32.21 -24.84 -1.95
CA GLY A 45 -32.48 -25.52 -0.69
C GLY A 45 -31.43 -26.57 -0.29
N ASN A 46 -30.27 -26.59 -0.94
CA ASN A 46 -29.17 -27.49 -0.63
C ASN A 46 -28.31 -26.98 0.53
N GLU A 47 -28.27 -25.66 0.73
CA GLU A 47 -27.50 -24.99 1.77
C GLU A 47 -28.43 -24.08 2.58
N ASP A 48 -28.30 -24.09 3.91
CA ASP A 48 -28.80 -23.01 4.75
C ASP A 48 -27.60 -22.21 5.27
N GLY A 49 -27.80 -21.01 5.81
CA GLY A 49 -26.70 -20.21 6.38
C GLY A 49 -25.86 -20.93 7.44
N LYS A 50 -26.27 -22.12 7.91
CA LYS A 50 -25.53 -22.96 8.87
C LYS A 50 -24.50 -23.87 8.19
N ASN A 51 -24.67 -24.17 6.90
CA ASN A 51 -23.76 -25.03 6.13
C ASN A 51 -22.61 -24.28 5.46
N TYR A 52 -22.48 -22.97 5.70
CA TYR A 52 -21.41 -22.11 5.16
C TYR A 52 -20.01 -22.75 5.26
N ASP A 53 -19.70 -23.46 6.35
CA ASP A 53 -18.43 -24.17 6.52
C ASP A 53 -18.11 -25.14 5.39
N GLN A 54 -19.11 -25.91 4.97
CA GLN A 54 -18.94 -26.89 3.91
C GLN A 54 -18.70 -26.19 2.59
N PHE A 55 -19.51 -25.18 2.28
CA PHE A 55 -19.32 -24.33 1.11
C PHE A 55 -17.93 -23.71 1.10
N TRP A 56 -17.52 -23.09 2.21
CA TRP A 56 -16.22 -22.45 2.35
C TRP A 56 -15.06 -23.43 2.12
N LYS A 57 -15.07 -24.58 2.81
CA LYS A 57 -14.01 -25.59 2.72
C LYS A 57 -13.95 -26.29 1.36
N LYS A 58 -15.10 -26.53 0.73
CA LYS A 58 -15.17 -27.26 -0.55
C LYS A 58 -14.98 -26.35 -1.77
N TYR A 59 -15.36 -25.08 -1.68
CA TYR A 59 -15.45 -24.19 -2.84
C TYR A 59 -14.55 -22.96 -2.72
N ALA A 60 -14.79 -22.10 -1.73
CA ALA A 60 -14.15 -20.78 -1.67
C ALA A 60 -12.67 -20.87 -1.27
N LEU A 61 -12.35 -21.58 -0.19
CA LEU A 61 -10.99 -21.70 0.34
C LEU A 61 -10.02 -22.35 -0.67
N PRO A 62 -10.34 -23.49 -1.33
CA PRO A 62 -9.44 -24.09 -2.30
C PRO A 62 -9.14 -23.19 -3.51
N LYS A 63 -10.14 -22.44 -4.00
CA LYS A 63 -9.96 -21.50 -5.11
C LYS A 63 -9.03 -20.36 -4.73
N ARG A 64 -9.22 -19.76 -3.55
CA ARG A 64 -8.34 -18.68 -3.06
C ARG A 64 -6.91 -19.17 -2.83
N LYS A 65 -6.75 -20.35 -2.21
CA LYS A 65 -5.44 -21.00 -2.05
C LYS A 65 -4.76 -21.23 -3.41
N THR A 66 -5.49 -21.76 -4.39
CA THR A 66 -4.96 -22.00 -5.74
C THR A 66 -4.52 -20.70 -6.40
N GLU A 67 -5.24 -19.60 -6.17
CA GLU A 67 -4.89 -18.29 -6.71
C GLU A 67 -3.59 -17.74 -6.11
N LEU A 68 -3.41 -17.83 -4.78
CA LEU A 68 -2.14 -17.47 -4.14
C LEU A 68 -0.98 -18.35 -4.64
N LEU A 69 -1.21 -19.65 -4.84
CA LEU A 69 -0.19 -20.56 -5.38
C LEU A 69 0.21 -20.19 -6.82
N LYS A 70 -0.73 -19.78 -7.68
CA LYS A 70 -0.42 -19.29 -9.04
C LYS A 70 0.43 -18.04 -9.02
N GLN A 71 0.30 -17.23 -7.97
CA GLN A 71 1.08 -16.01 -7.76
C GLN A 71 2.48 -16.29 -7.19
N GLY A 72 2.79 -17.55 -6.85
CA GLY A 72 4.02 -17.94 -6.19
C GLY A 72 4.03 -17.67 -4.69
N ASP A 73 2.92 -17.20 -4.10
CA ASP A 73 2.81 -16.93 -2.67
C ASP A 73 2.47 -18.23 -1.91
N ILE A 74 3.47 -19.10 -1.80
CA ILE A 74 3.33 -20.41 -1.13
C ILE A 74 3.09 -20.22 0.38
N ALA A 75 3.76 -19.26 0.99
CA ALA A 75 3.63 -18.95 2.42
C ALA A 75 2.23 -18.42 2.73
N GLY A 76 1.74 -17.43 1.97
CA GLY A 76 0.39 -16.90 2.11
C GLY A 76 -0.68 -17.95 1.82
N ALA A 77 -0.48 -18.83 0.83
CA ALA A 77 -1.40 -19.93 0.55
C ALA A 77 -1.55 -20.90 1.74
N LYS A 78 -0.44 -21.25 2.39
CA LYS A 78 -0.45 -22.11 3.59
C LYS A 78 -1.13 -21.40 4.77
N GLN A 79 -0.79 -20.14 5.01
CA GLN A 79 -1.38 -19.37 6.09
C GLN A 79 -2.88 -19.11 5.87
N LEU A 80 -3.31 -18.90 4.63
CA LEU A 80 -4.72 -18.77 4.27
C LEU A 80 -5.47 -20.09 4.55
N GLU A 81 -4.86 -21.23 4.25
CA GLU A 81 -5.44 -22.54 4.56
C GLU A 81 -5.55 -22.76 6.07
N GLU A 82 -4.52 -22.43 6.85
CA GLU A 82 -4.54 -22.52 8.31
C GLU A 82 -5.63 -21.61 8.90
N TRP A 83 -5.65 -20.33 8.52
CA TRP A 83 -6.66 -19.38 8.95
C TRP A 83 -8.05 -19.80 8.49
N GLY A 84 -8.23 -20.16 7.22
CA GLY A 84 -9.51 -20.53 6.64
C GLY A 84 -10.11 -21.81 7.22
N ASN A 85 -9.30 -22.65 7.88
CA ASN A 85 -9.76 -23.82 8.63
C ASN A 85 -9.94 -23.55 10.14
N SER A 86 -9.56 -22.38 10.63
CA SER A 86 -9.73 -22.00 12.04
C SER A 86 -11.20 -21.80 12.41
N ASP A 87 -11.51 -22.03 13.69
CA ASP A 87 -12.87 -21.82 14.22
C ASP A 87 -13.31 -20.36 14.06
N ALA A 88 -12.38 -19.40 14.21
CA ALA A 88 -12.65 -17.98 14.03
C ALA A 88 -13.10 -17.65 12.60
N ALA A 89 -12.38 -18.15 11.59
CA ALA A 89 -12.74 -17.91 10.19
C ALA A 89 -14.08 -18.55 9.81
N LEU A 90 -14.36 -19.75 10.32
CA LEU A 90 -15.62 -20.44 10.07
C LEU A 90 -16.79 -19.74 10.78
N GLN A 91 -16.64 -19.39 12.05
CA GLN A 91 -17.65 -18.66 12.81
C GLN A 91 -17.94 -17.29 12.21
N GLY A 92 -16.89 -16.51 11.90
CA GLY A 92 -17.02 -15.21 11.25
C GLY A 92 -17.66 -15.31 9.87
N GLY A 93 -17.26 -16.30 9.07
CA GLY A 93 -17.84 -16.56 7.76
C GLY A 93 -19.33 -16.96 7.81
N ARG A 94 -19.75 -17.76 8.80
CA ARG A 94 -21.18 -18.05 9.03
C ARG A 94 -21.97 -16.78 9.36
N LEU A 95 -21.42 -15.92 10.22
CA LEU A 95 -22.05 -14.65 10.58
C LEU A 95 -22.15 -13.72 9.36
N PHE A 96 -21.09 -13.61 8.56
CA PHE A 96 -21.12 -12.89 7.29
C PHE A 96 -22.21 -13.42 6.34
N SER A 97 -22.26 -14.74 6.16
CA SER A 97 -23.25 -15.38 5.28
C SER A 97 -24.68 -15.13 5.76
N SER A 98 -24.91 -15.23 7.06
CA SER A 98 -26.20 -14.95 7.70
C SER A 98 -26.56 -13.46 7.54
N ALA A 99 -25.60 -12.56 7.73
CA ALA A 99 -25.79 -11.12 7.53
C ALA A 99 -26.18 -10.80 6.08
N MET A 100 -25.48 -11.37 5.10
CA MET A 100 -25.80 -11.18 3.68
C MET A 100 -27.21 -11.68 3.34
N LEU A 101 -27.60 -12.84 3.85
CA LEU A 101 -28.94 -13.38 3.61
C LEU A 101 -30.02 -12.46 4.21
N LYS A 102 -29.85 -12.05 5.47
CA LYS A 102 -30.78 -11.14 6.16
C LYS A 102 -30.91 -9.80 5.45
N ALA A 103 -29.80 -9.23 5.02
CA ALA A 103 -29.78 -7.98 4.28
C ALA A 103 -30.53 -8.11 2.94
N GLN A 104 -30.37 -9.23 2.23
CA GLN A 104 -31.10 -9.50 0.99
C GLN A 104 -32.61 -9.72 1.22
N THR A 105 -33.01 -10.26 2.38
CA THR A 105 -34.42 -10.46 2.73
C THR A 105 -35.07 -9.25 3.40
N GLY A 106 -34.36 -8.12 3.50
CA GLY A 106 -34.88 -6.88 4.10
C GLY A 106 -34.75 -6.77 5.62
N ASP A 107 -34.11 -7.75 6.29
CA ASP A 107 -33.77 -7.70 7.71
C ASP A 107 -32.41 -7.02 7.91
N ALA A 108 -32.33 -5.72 7.61
CA ALA A 108 -31.10 -4.96 7.69
C ALA A 108 -30.57 -4.85 9.13
N GLY A 109 -31.46 -4.70 10.12
CA GLY A 109 -31.09 -4.65 11.54
C GLY A 109 -30.49 -5.97 12.03
N GLY A 110 -31.08 -7.11 11.67
CA GLY A 110 -30.53 -8.42 11.97
C GLY A 110 -29.24 -8.73 11.21
N ALA A 111 -29.08 -8.18 10.00
CA ALA A 111 -27.85 -8.29 9.24
C ALA A 111 -26.68 -7.55 9.91
N LEU A 112 -26.90 -6.30 10.32
CA LEU A 112 -25.91 -5.50 11.03
C LEU A 112 -25.57 -6.11 12.40
N ALA A 113 -26.53 -6.70 13.11
CA ALA A 113 -26.28 -7.43 14.34
C ALA A 113 -25.35 -8.63 14.16
N ASP A 114 -25.45 -9.34 13.03
CA ASP A 114 -24.52 -10.43 12.70
C ASP A 114 -23.13 -9.91 12.33
N VAL A 115 -23.02 -8.75 11.67
CA VAL A 115 -21.74 -8.07 11.40
C VAL A 115 -21.04 -7.65 12.68
N ILE A 116 -21.78 -7.06 13.64
CA ILE A 116 -21.25 -6.70 14.96
C ILE A 116 -20.64 -7.93 15.63
N LYS A 117 -21.38 -9.05 15.65
CA LYS A 117 -20.87 -10.32 16.19
C LYS A 117 -19.66 -10.82 15.42
N ALA A 118 -19.63 -10.69 14.09
CA ALA A 118 -18.49 -11.11 13.28
C ALA A 118 -17.23 -10.29 13.62
N GLY A 119 -17.38 -8.98 13.86
CA GLY A 119 -16.31 -8.11 14.33
C GLY A 119 -15.79 -8.46 15.73
N GLN A 120 -16.63 -9.09 16.57
CA GLN A 120 -16.25 -9.58 17.89
C GLN A 120 -15.55 -10.95 17.86
N VAL A 121 -15.55 -11.66 16.72
CA VAL A 121 -14.84 -12.94 16.58
C VAL A 121 -13.34 -12.68 16.45
N GLN A 122 -12.60 -12.92 17.54
CA GLN A 122 -11.15 -12.77 17.57
C GLN A 122 -10.49 -13.69 16.52
N GLY A 123 -9.64 -13.11 15.67
CA GLY A 123 -9.00 -13.82 14.55
C GLY A 123 -9.79 -13.85 13.25
N TYR A 124 -10.99 -13.24 13.18
CA TYR A 124 -11.70 -13.01 11.92
C TYR A 124 -11.37 -11.62 11.36
N ILE A 125 -11.98 -10.58 11.92
CA ILE A 125 -11.78 -9.19 11.50
C ILE A 125 -10.88 -8.49 12.51
N GLU A 126 -9.72 -8.03 12.07
CA GLU A 126 -8.74 -7.36 12.94
C GLU A 126 -8.20 -6.05 12.33
N HIS A 127 -9.05 -5.32 11.62
CA HIS A 127 -8.71 -4.00 11.07
C HIS A 127 -8.66 -2.88 12.14
N GLY A 128 -8.88 -3.23 13.41
CA GLY A 128 -8.79 -2.28 14.53
C GLY A 128 -9.95 -1.30 14.63
N TYR A 129 -11.05 -1.57 13.91
CA TYR A 129 -12.31 -0.89 14.11
C TYR A 129 -13.30 -1.89 14.70
N GLU A 130 -13.97 -1.52 15.78
CA GLU A 130 -14.96 -2.35 16.46
C GLU A 130 -16.33 -1.72 16.27
N LEU A 131 -17.28 -2.47 15.70
CA LEU A 131 -18.67 -2.02 15.63
C LEU A 131 -19.30 -2.22 17.02
N VAL A 132 -19.52 -1.13 17.74
CA VAL A 132 -19.97 -1.14 19.15
C VAL A 132 -21.49 -1.21 19.25
N GLY A 133 -22.20 -0.64 18.28
CA GLY A 133 -23.65 -0.61 18.28
C GLY A 133 -24.26 -0.08 17.00
N GLN A 134 -25.58 -0.19 16.94
CA GLN A 134 -26.40 0.36 15.88
C GLN A 134 -27.66 0.97 16.49
N ASP A 135 -28.10 2.10 15.96
CA ASP A 135 -29.37 2.74 16.31
C ASP A 135 -30.18 2.93 15.02
N GLU A 136 -31.49 2.71 15.08
CA GLU A 136 -32.35 2.87 13.91
C GLU A 136 -32.56 4.35 13.57
N LEU A 137 -32.45 4.68 12.28
CA LEU A 137 -32.85 5.96 11.74
C LEU A 137 -34.26 5.81 11.19
N VAL A 138 -35.20 6.56 11.78
CA VAL A 138 -36.62 6.55 11.39
C VAL A 138 -37.01 7.86 10.73
N ASP A 139 -37.89 7.80 9.73
CA ASP A 139 -38.52 8.97 9.14
C ASP A 139 -39.62 9.55 10.04
N GLU A 140 -40.25 10.66 9.60
CA GLU A 140 -41.34 11.32 10.33
C GLU A 140 -42.58 10.41 10.51
N GLN A 141 -42.70 9.37 9.68
CA GLN A 141 -43.78 8.40 9.68
C GLN A 141 -43.45 7.17 10.54
N GLY A 142 -42.24 7.10 11.10
CA GLY A 142 -41.76 5.99 11.93
C GLY A 142 -41.24 4.79 11.14
N ASN A 143 -41.01 4.91 9.83
CA ASN A 143 -40.39 3.84 9.03
C ASN A 143 -38.86 3.91 9.15
N THR A 144 -38.20 2.77 9.28
CA THR A 144 -36.74 2.67 9.32
C THR A 144 -36.15 2.96 7.93
N ILE A 145 -35.47 4.10 7.79
CA ILE A 145 -34.79 4.53 6.56
C ILE A 145 -33.31 4.16 6.55
N GLY A 146 -32.75 3.84 7.71
CA GLY A 146 -31.35 3.47 7.84
C GLY A 146 -30.94 3.15 9.27
N TYR A 147 -29.63 3.15 9.50
CA TYR A 147 -29.01 2.83 10.77
C TYR A 147 -27.84 3.78 11.01
N LYS A 148 -27.74 4.30 12.23
CA LYS A 148 -26.56 4.97 12.74
C LYS A 148 -25.66 3.95 13.40
N LEU A 149 -24.51 3.69 12.80
CA LEU A 149 -23.51 2.78 13.34
C LEU A 149 -22.56 3.53 14.27
N ARG A 150 -22.25 2.91 15.41
CA ARG A 150 -21.21 3.36 16.34
C ARG A 150 -19.99 2.47 16.17
N VAL A 151 -18.90 3.06 15.71
CA VAL A 151 -17.64 2.38 15.42
C VAL A 151 -16.55 2.93 16.34
N ARG A 152 -15.86 2.06 17.06
CA ARG A 152 -14.68 2.43 17.85
C ARG A 152 -13.44 2.21 17.02
N ASP A 153 -12.59 3.22 16.91
CA ASP A 153 -11.30 3.12 16.22
C ASP A 153 -10.21 2.46 17.10
N GLN A 154 -9.00 2.37 16.54
CA GLN A 154 -7.83 1.81 17.22
C GLN A 154 -7.39 2.61 18.45
N ASP A 155 -7.70 3.91 18.48
CA ASP A 155 -7.41 4.83 19.59
C ASP A 155 -8.48 4.73 20.70
N GLY A 156 -9.56 3.96 20.48
CA GLY A 156 -10.70 3.86 21.37
C GLY A 156 -11.72 5.00 21.22
N LYS A 157 -11.59 5.86 20.21
CA LYS A 157 -12.57 6.92 19.93
C LYS A 157 -13.76 6.35 19.19
N GLU A 158 -14.95 6.80 19.59
CA GLU A 158 -16.20 6.40 18.95
C GLU A 158 -16.55 7.38 17.81
N LEU A 159 -16.88 6.80 16.66
CA LEU A 159 -17.29 7.46 15.44
C LEU A 159 -18.71 7.02 15.13
N GLU A 160 -19.56 7.96 14.74
CA GLU A 160 -20.91 7.67 14.27
C GLU A 160 -20.96 7.76 12.75
N GLN A 161 -21.57 6.77 12.10
CA GLN A 161 -21.80 6.78 10.67
C GLN A 161 -23.23 6.34 10.35
N ASP A 162 -23.96 7.21 9.65
CA ASP A 162 -25.29 6.90 9.16
C ASP A 162 -25.20 6.12 7.84
N ILE A 163 -25.99 5.05 7.74
CA ILE A 163 -26.06 4.17 6.57
C ILE A 163 -27.52 3.93 6.23
N LEU A 164 -27.88 4.11 4.96
CA LEU A 164 -29.23 3.81 4.49
C LEU A 164 -29.46 2.30 4.46
N SER A 165 -30.71 1.86 4.72
CA SER A 165 -31.04 0.43 4.74
C SER A 165 -30.68 -0.28 3.43
N GLY A 166 -30.77 0.42 2.29
CA GLY A 166 -30.39 -0.09 0.97
C GLY A 166 -28.88 -0.28 0.77
N ASP A 167 -28.03 0.39 1.56
CA ASP A 167 -26.57 0.31 1.46
C ASP A 167 -25.97 -0.79 2.37
N VAL A 168 -26.76 -1.32 3.32
CA VAL A 168 -26.32 -2.37 4.24
C VAL A 168 -25.71 -3.59 3.52
N PRO A 169 -26.32 -4.17 2.46
CA PRO A 169 -25.71 -5.29 1.75
C PRO A 169 -24.31 -4.98 1.20
N ARG A 170 -24.11 -3.76 0.67
CA ARG A 170 -22.83 -3.31 0.11
C ARG A 170 -21.79 -3.11 1.21
N MET A 171 -22.19 -2.58 2.36
CA MET A 171 -21.31 -2.43 3.50
C MET A 171 -20.84 -3.80 4.00
N ILE A 172 -21.76 -4.75 4.19
CA ILE A 172 -21.44 -6.12 4.62
C ILE A 172 -20.46 -6.77 3.66
N SER A 173 -20.74 -6.71 2.36
CA SER A 173 -19.88 -7.30 1.32
C SER A 173 -18.51 -6.64 1.22
N THR A 174 -18.33 -5.43 1.73
CA THR A 174 -17.04 -4.72 1.69
C THR A 174 -16.19 -5.00 2.92
N PHE A 175 -16.80 -4.97 4.11
CA PHE A 175 -16.04 -4.94 5.37
C PHE A 175 -16.08 -6.25 6.15
N ALA A 176 -17.18 -7.00 6.06
CA ALA A 176 -17.36 -8.22 6.85
C ALA A 176 -17.04 -9.49 6.07
N ASN A 177 -16.59 -9.36 4.82
CA ASN A 177 -16.37 -10.51 3.96
C ASN A 177 -15.08 -11.28 4.36
N PRO A 178 -14.96 -12.56 3.99
CA PRO A 178 -13.77 -13.36 4.31
C PRO A 178 -12.46 -12.85 3.68
N ASP A 179 -12.49 -12.14 2.55
CA ASP A 179 -11.28 -11.54 1.98
C ASP A 179 -10.80 -10.35 2.81
N ALA A 180 -11.68 -9.42 3.14
CA ALA A 180 -11.41 -8.30 4.03
C ALA A 180 -10.90 -8.78 5.40
N ALA A 181 -11.52 -9.85 5.94
CA ALA A 181 -11.06 -10.51 7.15
C ALA A 181 -9.62 -11.05 6.99
N TRP A 182 -9.33 -11.79 5.92
CA TRP A 182 -7.98 -12.28 5.64
C TRP A 182 -6.96 -11.16 5.44
N GLN A 183 -7.31 -10.11 4.69
CA GLN A 183 -6.43 -8.95 4.48
C GLN A 183 -6.13 -8.24 5.80
N SER A 184 -7.09 -8.18 6.72
CA SER A 184 -6.85 -7.65 8.06
C SER A 184 -5.84 -8.50 8.85
N GLN A 185 -5.87 -9.83 8.71
CA GLN A 185 -4.89 -10.73 9.30
C GLN A 185 -3.49 -10.55 8.69
N VAL A 186 -3.41 -10.35 7.38
CA VAL A 186 -2.13 -10.05 6.70
C VAL A 186 -1.58 -8.71 7.20
N ALA A 187 -2.40 -7.66 7.24
CA ALA A 187 -1.99 -6.34 7.70
C ALA A 187 -1.50 -6.35 9.16
N LYS A 188 -2.25 -6.98 10.07
CA LYS A 188 -1.85 -7.08 11.48
C LYS A 188 -0.55 -7.84 11.67
N ARG A 189 -0.31 -8.90 10.90
CA ARG A 189 0.96 -9.65 10.95
C ARG A 189 2.12 -8.80 10.43
N ALA A 190 1.94 -8.08 9.33
CA ALA A 190 2.93 -7.15 8.83
C ALA A 190 3.24 -6.02 9.84
N GLU A 191 2.24 -5.53 10.58
CA GLU A 191 2.46 -4.57 11.67
C GLU A 191 3.17 -5.18 12.87
N ALA A 192 2.83 -6.41 13.25
CA ALA A 192 3.49 -7.12 14.33
C ALA A 192 4.96 -7.43 14.00
N GLU A 193 5.25 -7.78 12.75
CA GLU A 193 6.59 -8.00 12.23
C GLU A 193 7.40 -6.71 12.25
N LYS A 194 6.86 -5.60 11.70
CA LYS A 194 7.49 -4.27 11.81
C LYS A 194 7.75 -3.84 13.24
N ARG A 195 6.84 -4.15 14.17
CA ARG A 195 7.01 -3.84 15.60
C ARG A 195 8.13 -4.69 16.22
N LYS A 196 8.19 -5.97 15.86
CA LYS A 196 9.24 -6.89 16.31
C LYS A 196 10.61 -6.44 15.79
N GLU A 197 10.72 -6.15 14.50
CA GLU A 197 11.92 -5.57 13.89
C GLU A 197 12.31 -4.29 14.62
N GLY A 198 11.37 -3.36 14.84
CA GLY A 198 11.65 -2.11 15.56
C GLY A 198 12.10 -2.30 17.02
N LEU A 199 11.61 -3.32 17.71
CA LEU A 199 12.04 -3.69 19.07
C LEU A 199 13.45 -4.28 19.07
N GLU A 200 13.74 -5.22 18.16
CA GLU A 200 15.09 -5.79 17.98
C GLU A 200 16.09 -4.69 17.62
N ASP A 201 15.68 -3.74 16.78
CA ASP A 201 16.48 -2.59 16.40
C ASP A 201 16.75 -1.66 17.59
N PHE A 202 15.74 -1.44 18.44
CA PHE A 202 15.88 -0.64 19.66
C PHE A 202 16.78 -1.31 20.69
N GLU A 203 16.59 -2.61 20.95
CA GLU A 203 17.43 -3.39 21.87
C GLU A 203 18.88 -3.43 21.37
N THR A 204 19.09 -3.56 20.06
CA THR A 204 20.42 -3.50 19.46
C THR A 204 21.02 -2.10 19.61
N LYS A 205 20.26 -1.03 19.33
CA LYS A 205 20.71 0.36 19.50
C LYS A 205 21.04 0.71 20.96
N GLU A 206 20.22 0.28 21.93
CA GLU A 206 20.52 0.45 23.36
C GLU A 206 21.69 -0.43 23.81
N GLY A 207 21.83 -1.65 23.27
CA GLY A 207 22.99 -2.51 23.48
C GLY A 207 24.30 -1.85 23.02
N ILE A 208 24.29 -1.24 21.83
CA ILE A 208 25.40 -0.45 21.29
C ILE A 208 25.66 0.76 22.18
N LYS A 209 24.63 1.55 22.52
CA LYS A 209 24.77 2.73 23.38
C LYS A 209 25.29 2.39 24.78
N LYS A 210 24.93 1.24 25.34
CA LYS A 210 25.45 0.74 26.62
C LYS A 210 26.90 0.25 26.52
N LYS A 211 27.28 -0.38 25.39
CA LYS A 211 28.66 -0.83 25.13
C LYS A 211 29.62 0.30 24.78
N TYR A 212 29.16 1.33 24.09
CA TYR A 212 30.01 2.39 23.50
C TYR A 212 29.78 3.79 24.09
N GLY A 213 28.76 3.97 24.93
CA GLY A 213 28.44 5.24 25.59
C GLY A 213 27.48 6.12 24.78
N SER A 214 26.58 6.83 25.48
CA SER A 214 25.67 7.80 24.88
C SER A 214 26.37 9.14 24.69
N GLY A 215 27.13 9.31 23.60
CA GLY A 215 27.68 10.61 23.22
C GLY A 215 29.12 10.63 22.70
N THR A 216 29.73 9.48 22.41
CA THR A 216 31.05 9.37 21.79
C THR A 216 30.91 9.24 20.28
N ASP A 217 31.86 9.83 19.53
CA ASP A 217 31.96 9.70 18.06
C ASP A 217 31.96 8.22 17.61
N ASP A 218 32.42 7.33 18.49
CA ASP A 218 32.47 5.88 18.31
C ASP A 218 31.08 5.24 18.11
N ALA A 219 30.06 5.68 18.85
CA ALA A 219 28.69 5.16 18.70
C ALA A 219 28.06 5.57 17.36
N LYS A 220 28.42 6.75 16.85
CA LYS A 220 28.00 7.21 15.53
C LYS A 220 28.73 6.44 14.43
N ALA A 221 30.05 6.32 14.54
CA ALA A 221 30.88 5.57 13.58
C ALA A 221 30.41 4.12 13.45
N TYR A 222 30.05 3.48 14.57
CA TYR A 222 29.51 2.12 14.57
C TYR A 222 28.16 2.02 13.82
N ASN A 223 27.21 2.92 14.09
CA ASN A 223 25.93 2.91 13.41
C ASN A 223 26.07 3.20 11.90
N ASP A 224 26.96 4.12 11.52
CA ASP A 224 27.24 4.43 10.11
C ASP A 224 27.88 3.23 9.40
N ALA A 225 28.82 2.53 10.05
CA ALA A 225 29.45 1.32 9.51
C ALA A 225 28.47 0.14 9.39
N ARG A 226 27.58 -0.05 10.37
CA ARG A 226 26.50 -1.04 10.32
C ARG A 226 25.55 -0.77 9.16
N LYS A 227 25.06 0.47 9.04
CA LYS A 227 24.17 0.86 7.94
C LYS A 227 24.86 0.65 6.57
N ALA A 228 26.15 0.97 6.48
CA ALA A 228 26.91 0.76 5.25
C ALA A 228 27.16 -0.72 4.91
N LEU A 229 27.13 -1.64 5.89
CA LEU A 229 27.14 -3.08 5.62
C LEU A 229 25.75 -3.55 5.18
N GLU A 230 24.70 -3.13 5.88
CA GLU A 230 23.31 -3.45 5.54
C GLU A 230 22.91 -2.99 4.12
N GLU A 231 23.45 -1.87 3.63
CA GLU A 231 23.18 -1.37 2.27
C GLU A 231 24.05 -2.04 1.18
N ASN A 232 25.22 -2.60 1.52
CA ASN A 232 26.20 -3.05 0.52
C ASN A 232 26.54 -4.55 0.58
N ASP A 233 26.16 -5.23 1.66
CA ASP A 233 26.42 -6.64 1.88
C ASP A 233 25.08 -7.39 2.02
N LEU A 234 24.79 -8.23 1.03
CA LEU A 234 23.54 -8.96 0.89
C LEU A 234 23.34 -9.99 2.01
N ASP A 235 24.43 -10.47 2.61
CA ASP A 235 24.39 -11.55 3.62
C ASP A 235 24.42 -10.99 5.06
N PHE A 236 24.61 -9.67 5.22
CA PHE A 236 24.74 -9.05 6.54
C PHE A 236 23.47 -9.22 7.39
N GLY A 237 22.30 -9.14 6.77
CA GLY A 237 21.01 -9.32 7.44
C GLY A 237 20.77 -10.74 7.97
N ASP A 238 21.41 -11.75 7.36
CA ASP A 238 21.24 -13.16 7.71
C ASP A 238 22.26 -13.65 8.76
N MET A 239 23.23 -12.81 9.12
CA MET A 239 24.23 -13.10 10.15
C MET A 239 23.65 -13.08 11.57
N SER A 240 24.27 -13.83 12.48
CA SER A 240 23.95 -13.72 13.91
C SER A 240 24.31 -12.33 14.42
N ALA A 241 23.66 -11.87 15.50
CA ALA A 241 23.96 -10.57 16.10
C ALA A 241 25.44 -10.42 16.52
N GLU A 242 26.11 -11.53 16.82
CA GLU A 242 27.53 -11.57 17.19
C GLU A 242 28.44 -11.43 15.96
N ASP A 243 28.07 -12.07 14.84
CA ASP A 243 28.79 -11.96 13.56
C ASP A 243 28.60 -10.60 12.91
N GLN A 244 27.39 -10.02 13.00
CA GLN A 244 27.11 -8.65 12.57
C GLN A 244 27.99 -7.66 13.34
N ASP A 245 28.10 -7.79 14.68
CA ASP A 245 28.97 -6.94 15.50
C ASP A 245 30.45 -7.11 15.10
N ALA A 246 30.90 -8.34 14.83
CA ALA A 246 32.26 -8.60 14.37
C ALA A 246 32.56 -7.93 13.01
N ALA A 247 31.66 -8.05 12.04
CA ALA A 247 31.79 -7.45 10.71
C ALA A 247 31.82 -5.91 10.78
N VAL A 248 30.98 -5.30 11.61
CA VAL A 248 30.99 -3.84 11.82
C VAL A 248 32.33 -3.39 12.42
N ARG A 249 32.87 -4.13 13.40
CA ARG A 249 34.17 -3.83 14.02
C ARG A 249 35.33 -3.99 13.05
N GLU A 250 35.30 -5.03 12.21
CA GLU A 250 36.32 -5.24 11.19
C GLU A 250 36.32 -4.07 10.19
N ARG A 251 35.14 -3.59 9.79
CA ARG A 251 35.02 -2.43 8.90
C ARG A 251 35.52 -1.14 9.55
N LEU A 252 35.21 -0.92 10.82
CA LEU A 252 35.74 0.22 11.59
C LEU A 252 37.26 0.16 11.73
N ALA A 253 37.81 -0.99 12.11
CA ALA A 253 39.25 -1.20 12.24
C ALA A 253 39.97 -1.01 10.90
N SER A 254 39.35 -1.43 9.79
CA SER A 254 39.87 -1.22 8.44
C SER A 254 39.86 0.25 8.03
N ALA A 255 38.80 1.00 8.39
CA ALA A 255 38.71 2.43 8.13
C ALA A 255 39.74 3.24 8.95
N GLU A 256 39.96 2.88 10.21
CA GLU A 256 41.02 3.47 11.05
C GLU A 256 42.43 3.11 10.57
N GLY A 257 42.65 1.86 10.16
CA GLY A 257 43.90 1.40 9.56
C GLY A 257 44.25 2.18 8.30
N TYR A 258 43.27 2.37 7.41
CA TYR A 258 43.43 3.16 6.19
C TYR A 258 43.72 4.64 6.49
N ALA A 259 43.07 5.23 7.50
CA ALA A 259 43.33 6.61 7.93
C ALA A 259 44.76 6.78 8.49
N ASN A 260 45.26 5.82 9.26
CA ASN A 260 46.62 5.83 9.81
C ASN A 260 47.70 5.62 8.75
N GLU A 261 47.48 4.74 7.76
CA GLU A 261 48.41 4.55 6.64
C GLU A 261 48.49 5.78 5.73
N ARG A 262 47.36 6.47 5.49
CA ARG A 262 47.36 7.71 4.70
C ARG A 262 47.87 8.94 5.46
N GLY A 263 47.67 8.98 6.78
CA GLY A 263 48.21 10.03 7.66
C GLY A 263 49.73 9.94 7.88
N GLY A 264 50.35 8.79 7.56
CA GLY A 264 51.79 8.55 7.71
C GLY A 264 52.67 9.00 6.54
N VAL A 265 52.10 9.45 5.41
CA VAL A 265 52.87 9.89 4.23
C VAL A 265 52.96 11.42 4.18
N SER A 266 53.62 12.01 5.18
CA SER A 266 54.03 13.42 5.17
C SER A 266 55.27 13.62 6.06
N GLY A 267 56.46 13.41 5.47
CA GLY A 267 57.77 13.84 6.00
C GLY A 267 58.26 13.05 7.22
N GLY A 268 59.27 12.19 7.11
CA GLY A 268 60.63 12.62 6.81
C GLY A 268 61.49 12.51 8.09
N GLY A 269 62.05 11.33 8.31
CA GLY A 269 63.27 11.03 9.08
C GLY A 269 63.47 11.64 10.47
N SER A 270 63.40 10.82 11.53
CA SER A 270 64.40 10.84 12.61
C SER A 270 64.24 9.63 13.54
N THR A 271 65.33 8.92 13.77
CA THR A 271 65.49 7.89 14.79
C THR A 271 65.34 8.49 16.19
N GLY A 272 64.37 8.03 16.98
CA GLY A 272 64.21 8.54 18.35
C GLY A 272 63.20 7.76 19.19
N ARG A 273 63.72 6.85 20.01
CA ARG A 273 63.03 6.12 21.08
C ARG A 273 62.53 7.12 22.14
N GLY A 274 61.22 7.19 22.39
CA GLY A 274 60.68 7.96 23.52
C GLY A 274 59.17 8.13 23.53
N LYS A 275 58.48 7.42 24.44
CA LYS A 275 57.09 7.71 24.86
C LYS A 275 57.01 9.14 25.41
N THR A 276 56.17 10.00 24.83
CA THR A 276 55.40 11.02 25.57
C THR A 276 54.15 11.45 24.79
N LYS A 277 53.05 11.66 25.52
CA LYS A 277 51.79 12.25 25.06
C LYS A 277 52.03 13.69 24.56
N THR A 278 51.45 14.07 23.43
CA THR A 278 51.30 15.49 23.05
C THR A 278 49.98 15.72 22.31
N SER A 279 49.32 16.79 22.71
CA SER A 279 48.01 17.30 22.26
C SER A 279 47.96 17.68 20.77
N PRO A 280 46.77 17.78 20.16
CA PRO A 280 46.62 18.07 18.74
C PRO A 280 46.98 19.52 18.38
N ALA A 281 47.55 19.68 17.17
CA ALA A 281 47.93 20.96 16.56
C ALA A 281 46.72 21.85 16.21
N PRO A 282 46.89 23.18 16.17
CA PRO A 282 45.80 24.14 15.98
C PRO A 282 45.23 24.13 14.55
N ARG A 283 43.91 24.31 14.47
CA ARG A 283 43.13 24.44 13.22
C ARG A 283 43.43 25.78 12.54
N LYS A 284 43.49 25.78 11.21
CA LYS A 284 43.54 26.99 10.38
C LYS A 284 42.21 27.74 10.50
N GLU A 285 42.26 28.96 11.02
CA GLU A 285 41.11 29.87 11.06
C GLU A 285 40.80 30.39 9.64
N ILE A 286 39.53 30.32 9.26
CA ILE A 286 38.98 31.05 8.11
C ILE A 286 38.55 32.41 8.66
N LEU A 287 39.19 33.50 8.24
CA LEU A 287 38.73 34.84 8.57
C LEU A 287 37.43 35.12 7.81
N VAL A 288 36.37 35.43 8.57
CA VAL A 288 35.10 35.96 8.11
C VAL A 288 34.97 37.36 8.71
N ASP A 289 34.59 38.36 7.90
CA ASP A 289 34.33 39.71 8.39
C ASP A 289 33.01 39.71 9.21
N GLU A 290 33.10 40.01 10.50
CA GLU A 290 32.00 39.88 11.47
C GLU A 290 30.88 40.92 11.31
N THR A 291 30.96 41.84 10.35
CA THR A 291 29.95 42.90 10.19
C THR A 291 28.99 42.70 9.01
N THR A 292 29.33 41.88 8.02
CA THR A 292 28.49 41.68 6.82
C THR A 292 28.31 40.21 6.40
N GLY A 293 28.99 39.25 7.04
CA GLY A 293 28.70 37.82 6.88
C GLY A 293 29.01 37.19 5.52
N GLU A 294 29.65 37.92 4.60
CA GLU A 294 30.07 37.39 3.30
C GLU A 294 31.57 37.05 3.28
N ARG A 295 31.92 36.00 2.53
CA ARG A 295 33.30 35.55 2.34
C ARG A 295 34.01 36.46 1.33
N LEU A 296 35.21 36.94 1.65
CA LEU A 296 36.10 37.57 0.67
C LEU A 296 36.55 36.53 -0.38
N PRO A 297 36.48 36.83 -1.68
CA PRO A 297 37.03 35.95 -2.72
C PRO A 297 38.56 36.09 -2.80
N ASP A 298 39.26 34.95 -2.87
CA ASP A 298 40.69 34.92 -3.19
C ASP A 298 40.92 35.17 -4.70
N PRO A 299 42.06 35.79 -5.08
CA PRO A 299 42.28 36.37 -6.40
C PRO A 299 42.71 35.37 -7.49
N GLU A 300 42.02 35.48 -8.62
CA GLU A 300 42.52 35.55 -10.02
C GLU A 300 43.65 34.62 -10.51
N ALA A 301 43.30 33.73 -11.46
CA ALA A 301 43.97 33.49 -12.76
C ALA A 301 43.30 32.28 -13.47
N ALA A 302 43.11 32.15 -14.78
CA ALA A 302 43.11 33.02 -15.95
C ALA A 302 42.60 32.16 -17.13
N VAL A 303 41.61 32.67 -17.88
CA VAL A 303 41.31 32.59 -19.34
C VAL A 303 42.07 31.56 -20.23
N SER A 304 41.45 30.72 -21.10
CA SER A 304 40.84 30.99 -22.45
C SER A 304 40.59 29.64 -23.22
N PRO A 305 40.15 29.55 -24.52
CA PRO A 305 38.84 29.90 -25.11
C PRO A 305 38.23 28.87 -26.13
N ARG A 306 36.94 29.06 -26.46
CA ARG A 306 36.14 28.84 -27.72
C ARG A 306 36.38 27.66 -28.71
N GLN A 307 35.26 27.01 -29.13
CA GLN A 307 34.67 26.94 -30.51
C GLN A 307 33.35 26.11 -30.47
N THR A 308 32.15 26.67 -30.74
CA THR A 308 31.35 26.70 -32.00
C THR A 308 31.11 25.35 -32.69
N ASP A 309 29.86 24.87 -32.76
CA ASP A 309 28.99 24.98 -33.96
C ASP A 309 27.61 24.33 -33.79
N ALA A 310 26.61 24.95 -34.45
CA ALA A 310 25.27 24.42 -34.73
C ALA A 310 25.35 23.32 -35.82
N ALA A 311 24.40 22.40 -36.02
CA ALA A 311 23.11 22.59 -36.70
C ALA A 311 22.37 21.22 -36.88
N PRO A 312 21.15 21.17 -37.46
CA PRO A 312 20.09 20.19 -37.19
C PRO A 312 19.77 19.19 -38.34
N GLY A 313 18.85 18.24 -38.11
CA GLY A 313 18.08 17.51 -39.14
C GLY A 313 17.20 16.42 -38.49
N LEU A 314 15.86 16.44 -38.57
CA LEU A 314 14.92 16.22 -39.69
C LEU A 314 14.98 14.81 -40.32
N GLY A 315 13.84 14.10 -40.24
CA GLY A 315 13.49 12.86 -40.96
C GLY A 315 12.54 12.02 -40.09
N GLY A 316 11.25 11.82 -40.37
CA GLY A 316 10.58 11.72 -41.67
C GLY A 316 10.64 10.26 -42.14
N GLY A 317 9.53 9.52 -42.05
CA GLY A 317 9.40 8.11 -42.45
C GLY A 317 8.21 7.46 -41.75
N GLU A 318 6.97 7.67 -42.18
CA GLU A 318 6.31 7.06 -43.35
C GLU A 318 5.76 5.66 -43.04
N ALA A 319 4.43 5.57 -43.09
CA ALA A 319 3.62 4.39 -42.89
C ALA A 319 3.56 3.51 -44.15
N PRO A 320 3.27 2.21 -44.01
CA PRO A 320 2.66 1.44 -45.10
C PRO A 320 1.20 1.00 -44.79
N PRO A 321 0.44 0.62 -45.84
CA PRO A 321 -1.02 0.71 -45.94
C PRO A 321 -1.77 -0.59 -45.53
N PRO A 322 -3.13 -0.59 -45.51
CA PRO A 322 -3.93 -1.72 -45.07
C PRO A 322 -4.16 -2.74 -46.20
N ALA A 323 -4.20 -4.02 -45.84
CA ALA A 323 -4.52 -5.10 -46.77
C ALA A 323 -5.96 -5.60 -46.59
N GLU A 324 -6.61 -5.68 -47.73
CA GLU A 324 -7.99 -6.02 -48.06
C GLU A 324 -8.41 -7.45 -47.73
N ALA A 325 -9.73 -7.60 -47.62
CA ALA A 325 -10.46 -8.85 -47.49
C ALA A 325 -10.59 -9.61 -48.82
N ALA A 326 -10.74 -10.94 -48.73
CA ALA A 326 -11.31 -11.78 -49.78
C ALA A 326 -11.98 -13.06 -49.18
N PRO A 327 -12.92 -13.71 -49.92
CA PRO A 327 -14.08 -14.41 -49.35
C PRO A 327 -14.16 -15.94 -49.59
N GLY A 328 -15.10 -16.60 -48.89
CA GLY A 328 -15.73 -17.90 -49.24
C GLY A 328 -14.95 -19.16 -48.82
N LEU A 329 -15.50 -20.34 -48.54
CA LEU A 329 -16.85 -20.93 -48.62
C LEU A 329 -16.81 -22.31 -47.92
N GLY A 330 -17.92 -22.78 -47.36
CA GLY A 330 -18.20 -24.18 -46.97
C GLY A 330 -18.23 -24.43 -45.44
N GLY A 331 -19.31 -24.85 -44.78
CA GLY A 331 -20.54 -25.51 -45.20
C GLY A 331 -20.58 -26.95 -44.67
N ALA A 332 -20.98 -27.16 -43.40
CA ALA A 332 -21.44 -28.46 -42.85
C ALA A 332 -22.13 -28.24 -41.47
N PRO A 333 -22.98 -29.18 -40.98
CA PRO A 333 -24.29 -28.86 -40.43
C PRO A 333 -24.34 -28.51 -38.93
N THR A 334 -25.36 -27.71 -38.62
CA THR A 334 -25.84 -27.20 -37.33
C THR A 334 -26.18 -28.28 -36.28
N PRO A 335 -25.63 -28.18 -35.06
CA PRO A 335 -26.28 -28.64 -33.85
C PRO A 335 -27.25 -27.57 -33.31
N SER A 336 -28.37 -28.02 -32.73
CA SER A 336 -29.49 -27.24 -32.22
C SER A 336 -29.08 -26.00 -31.37
N PRO A 337 -29.77 -24.85 -31.50
CA PRO A 337 -29.44 -23.65 -30.73
C PRO A 337 -29.75 -23.85 -29.25
N LYS A 338 -28.68 -23.86 -28.45
CA LYS A 338 -28.72 -23.61 -27.01
C LYS A 338 -29.22 -22.17 -26.80
N PRO A 339 -30.12 -21.88 -25.84
CA PRO A 339 -30.58 -20.52 -25.58
C PRO A 339 -29.36 -19.62 -25.33
N ALA A 340 -29.25 -18.56 -26.12
CA ALA A 340 -28.18 -17.59 -26.03
C ALA A 340 -28.16 -16.99 -24.61
N PRO A 341 -26.99 -16.88 -23.96
CA PRO A 341 -26.89 -16.06 -22.76
C PRO A 341 -27.34 -14.64 -23.12
N ALA A 342 -28.25 -14.09 -22.32
CA ALA A 342 -28.67 -12.71 -22.43
C ALA A 342 -27.41 -11.84 -22.60
N ARG A 343 -27.35 -11.06 -23.67
CA ARG A 343 -26.33 -10.03 -23.85
C ARG A 343 -26.36 -9.18 -22.58
N GLN A 344 -25.31 -9.28 -21.77
CA GLN A 344 -25.03 -8.26 -20.77
C GLN A 344 -24.95 -6.95 -21.54
N GLU A 345 -25.96 -6.10 -21.35
CA GLU A 345 -25.94 -4.74 -21.84
C GLU A 345 -24.64 -4.13 -21.33
N THR A 346 -23.74 -3.82 -22.26
CA THR A 346 -22.54 -3.06 -21.96
C THR A 346 -23.04 -1.72 -21.45
N ARG A 347 -23.02 -1.55 -20.11
CA ARG A 347 -23.41 -0.31 -19.45
C ARG A 347 -22.63 0.79 -20.14
N ALA A 348 -23.35 1.69 -20.82
CA ALA A 348 -22.75 2.78 -21.56
C ALA A 348 -21.79 3.51 -20.61
N ALA A 349 -20.62 3.90 -21.13
CA ALA A 349 -19.68 4.69 -20.35
C ALA A 349 -20.42 5.92 -19.78
N PRO A 350 -20.22 6.24 -18.49
CA PRO A 350 -20.93 7.36 -17.87
C PRO A 350 -20.67 8.63 -18.67
N THR A 351 -21.75 9.32 -18.98
CA THR A 351 -21.72 10.57 -19.71
C THR A 351 -20.98 11.64 -18.91
N ARG A 352 -20.49 12.66 -19.60
CA ARG A 352 -19.82 13.80 -18.96
C ARG A 352 -20.70 14.46 -17.89
N GLN A 353 -22.01 14.57 -18.12
CA GLN A 353 -22.93 15.12 -17.12
C GLN A 353 -23.06 14.23 -15.88
N GLU A 354 -23.11 12.91 -16.04
CA GLU A 354 -23.18 11.98 -14.91
C GLU A 354 -21.92 12.03 -14.05
N ILE A 355 -20.74 12.19 -14.66
CA ILE A 355 -19.47 12.34 -13.92
C ILE A 355 -19.46 13.65 -13.12
N ILE A 356 -19.99 14.75 -13.68
CA ILE A 356 -20.09 16.04 -12.98
C ILE A 356 -21.10 15.96 -11.82
N ALA A 357 -22.23 15.28 -12.01
CA ALA A 357 -23.24 15.07 -10.98
C ALA A 357 -22.71 14.20 -9.83
N ASP A 358 -22.07 13.07 -10.15
CA ASP A 358 -21.44 12.18 -9.16
C ASP A 358 -20.37 12.91 -8.34
N ALA A 359 -19.58 13.78 -8.98
CA ALA A 359 -18.58 14.61 -8.29
C ALA A 359 -19.22 15.64 -7.34
N ALA A 360 -20.38 16.20 -7.67
CA ALA A 360 -21.09 17.13 -6.80
C ALA A 360 -21.68 16.40 -5.58
N ASP A 361 -22.33 15.26 -5.80
CA ASP A 361 -22.92 14.44 -4.74
C ASP A 361 -21.84 13.93 -3.78
N HIS A 362 -20.70 13.51 -4.31
CA HIS A 362 -19.57 13.06 -3.50
C HIS A 362 -18.99 14.17 -2.61
N MET A 363 -19.06 15.44 -3.03
CA MET A 363 -18.66 16.58 -2.19
C MET A 363 -19.67 16.93 -1.12
N VAL A 364 -20.97 16.81 -1.42
CA VAL A 364 -22.05 17.02 -0.44
C VAL A 364 -21.96 15.99 0.70
N ASN A 365 -21.57 14.77 0.37
CA ASN A 365 -21.39 13.68 1.33
C ASN A 365 -20.03 13.70 2.07
N GLY A 366 -19.33 14.85 2.09
CA GLY A 366 -18.08 15.02 2.84
C GLY A 366 -16.83 14.42 2.17
N GLY A 367 -16.87 14.15 0.86
CA GLY A 367 -15.73 13.65 0.11
C GLY A 367 -14.54 14.60 0.03
N ASN A 368 -13.35 14.04 -0.23
CA ASN A 368 -12.13 14.81 -0.39
C ASN A 368 -12.11 15.54 -1.76
N ALA A 369 -12.06 16.88 -1.72
CA ALA A 369 -12.05 17.74 -2.89
C ALA A 369 -10.90 17.46 -3.88
N GLU A 370 -9.75 17.04 -3.39
CA GLU A 370 -8.56 16.80 -4.22
C GLU A 370 -8.70 15.51 -5.04
N LEU A 371 -9.24 14.45 -4.44
CA LEU A 371 -9.55 13.20 -5.14
C LEU A 371 -10.65 13.40 -6.19
N VAL A 372 -11.68 14.18 -5.85
CA VAL A 372 -12.76 14.51 -6.80
C VAL A 372 -12.23 15.36 -7.96
N GLY A 373 -11.38 16.35 -7.68
CA GLY A 373 -10.70 17.17 -8.69
C GLY A 373 -9.82 16.33 -9.65
N GLN A 374 -9.02 15.40 -9.11
CA GLN A 374 -8.22 14.50 -9.94
C GLN A 374 -9.09 13.61 -10.84
N ARG A 375 -10.23 13.12 -10.35
CA ARG A 375 -11.16 12.30 -11.15
C ARG A 375 -11.78 13.11 -12.30
N LEU A 376 -12.13 14.37 -12.05
CA LEU A 376 -12.64 15.28 -13.09
C LEU A 376 -11.57 15.60 -14.15
N LEU A 377 -10.31 15.78 -13.73
CA LEU A 377 -9.18 15.96 -14.67
C LEU A 377 -8.94 14.72 -15.54
N GLN A 378 -8.96 13.53 -14.94
CA GLN A 378 -8.82 12.27 -15.68
C GLN A 378 -9.96 12.05 -16.68
N ALA A 379 -11.16 12.55 -16.38
CA ALA A 379 -12.30 12.55 -17.28
C ALA A 379 -12.23 13.65 -18.38
N GLY A 380 -11.16 14.45 -18.41
CA GLY A 380 -10.98 15.53 -19.39
C GLY A 380 -11.92 16.73 -19.16
N ILE A 381 -12.43 16.91 -17.94
CA ILE A 381 -13.33 18.01 -17.61
C ILE A 381 -12.49 19.19 -17.08
N PRO A 382 -12.45 20.33 -17.79
CA PRO A 382 -11.66 21.49 -17.39
C PRO A 382 -12.28 22.16 -16.15
N GLU A 383 -11.43 22.84 -15.38
CA GLU A 383 -11.77 23.38 -14.04
C GLU A 383 -12.92 24.40 -14.04
N ASP A 384 -13.11 25.12 -15.14
CA ASP A 384 -14.24 26.05 -15.33
C ASP A 384 -15.61 25.35 -15.27
N GLN A 385 -15.65 24.06 -15.62
CA GLN A 385 -16.85 23.22 -15.64
C GLN A 385 -17.05 22.41 -14.35
N TRP A 386 -16.18 22.58 -13.35
CA TRP A 386 -16.32 21.85 -12.10
C TRP A 386 -17.51 22.37 -11.27
N PRO A 387 -18.18 21.48 -10.51
CA PRO A 387 -19.19 21.90 -9.56
C PRO A 387 -18.64 22.99 -8.60
N PRO A 388 -19.43 24.03 -8.27
CA PRO A 388 -18.98 25.09 -7.36
C PRO A 388 -18.45 24.58 -6.02
N VAL A 389 -19.06 23.51 -5.49
CA VAL A 389 -18.65 22.85 -4.24
C VAL A 389 -17.25 22.24 -4.31
N VAL A 390 -16.88 21.63 -5.44
CA VAL A 390 -15.53 21.07 -5.66
C VAL A 390 -14.50 22.21 -5.73
N ARG A 391 -14.80 23.27 -6.48
CA ARG A 391 -13.92 24.44 -6.61
C ARG A 391 -13.68 25.16 -5.29
N GLN A 392 -14.72 25.30 -4.46
CA GLN A 392 -14.60 25.85 -3.11
C GLN A 392 -13.76 24.94 -2.20
N GLY A 393 -13.99 23.62 -2.28
CA GLY A 393 -13.20 22.63 -1.55
C GLY A 393 -11.71 22.74 -1.86
N MET A 394 -11.34 22.76 -3.14
CA MET A 394 -9.94 22.87 -3.59
C MET A 394 -9.26 24.15 -3.11
N LYS A 395 -9.94 25.31 -3.19
CA LYS A 395 -9.40 26.57 -2.66
C LYS A 395 -9.13 26.52 -1.16
N LYS A 396 -9.97 25.82 -0.40
CA LYS A 396 -9.80 25.63 1.04
C LYS A 396 -8.62 24.70 1.35
N SER A 397 -8.43 23.65 0.56
CA SER A 397 -7.28 22.74 0.67
C SER A 397 -5.95 23.45 0.42
N THR A 398 -5.87 24.28 -0.62
CA THR A 398 -4.64 25.01 -0.96
C THR A 398 -4.31 26.10 0.06
N ALA A 399 -5.32 26.72 0.68
CA ALA A 399 -5.12 27.74 1.70
C ALA A 399 -4.55 27.18 3.02
N ILE A 400 -4.82 25.91 3.33
CA ILE A 400 -4.32 25.25 4.56
C ILE A 400 -2.87 24.77 4.39
N GLY A 401 -2.41 24.50 3.17
CA GLY A 401 -1.06 23.98 2.88
C GLY A 401 0.06 25.03 2.76
N LEU A 402 -0.24 26.33 2.76
CA LEU A 402 0.75 27.43 2.62
C LEU A 402 1.00 28.20 3.93
N GLY A 403 0.51 27.68 5.06
CA GLY A 403 0.61 28.32 6.38
C GLY A 403 1.07 27.37 7.48
N GLN A 404 2.14 26.60 7.24
CA GLN A 404 2.95 25.98 8.30
C GLN A 404 4.44 26.11 7.99
#